data_AF-T0QD27-F1
#
_entry.id   AF-T0QD27-F1
#
_cell.length_a   1.000
_cell.length_b   1.000
_cell.length_c   1.000
_cell.angle_alpha   90.00
_cell.angle_beta   90.00
_cell.angle_gamma   90.00
#
_symmetry.space_group_name_H-M   'P 1'
#
loop_
_entity.id
_entity.type
_entity.pdbx_description
1 polymer ?
#
loop_
_entity_poly.entity_id
_entity_poly.type
_entity_poly.pdbx_seq_one_letter_code
_entity_poly.pdbx_strand_id
1 'polypeptide(L)'
;VVHKPNALALLQLYVAQGVALPSSWAKDFRYGKKDLAEFYFQHAPETNNVVAPSFPFQYYGLDEIQRALWDEDLDLVSQLWTRQPELRHDYLLEVVVCNNQSPKALTLLLEAGVGQPRTVAVENIHRRSFEMMKILLPLCLPPNDPMDNLIFLVEWVHKRSSSYTKSPLLLLKAEMMAQATAANCRYIHAGTEIEALTEALLERGATTSGMQQRALFKSGIADWGLATLLVHFLSVDATKYVEKLLAWLKRVTDGTLKAYLQHVLEEAVTPDAVAAVEEAHQAALRAKWAMASDY
;
A
#
# COMPACT_ATOMS: atom_id res chain seq x y z
N VAL A 1 -4.28 5.77 22.51
CA VAL A 1 -5.13 5.88 23.74
C VAL A 1 -6.12 4.72 23.85
N VAL A 2 -6.69 4.28 22.71
CA VAL A 2 -7.78 3.30 22.59
C VAL A 2 -7.51 1.89 23.14
N HIS A 3 -6.25 1.43 23.16
CA HIS A 3 -5.91 0.06 23.61
C HIS A 3 -5.54 -0.06 25.10
N LYS A 4 -5.65 1.01 25.89
CA LYS A 4 -5.38 0.94 27.33
C LYS A 4 -6.61 0.42 28.08
N PRO A 5 -6.44 -0.42 29.13
CA PRO A 5 -7.56 -1.01 29.87
C PRO A 5 -8.50 0.03 30.50
N ASN A 6 -8.03 1.26 30.74
CA ASN A 6 -8.81 2.35 31.33
C ASN A 6 -9.13 3.48 30.32
N ALA A 7 -9.13 3.19 29.03
CA ALA A 7 -9.38 4.20 28.00
C ALA A 7 -10.76 4.89 28.15
N LEU A 8 -11.79 4.15 28.58
CA LEU A 8 -13.15 4.69 28.72
C LEU A 8 -13.24 5.68 29.88
N ALA A 9 -12.69 5.30 31.04
CA ALA A 9 -12.61 6.17 32.21
C ALA A 9 -11.83 7.47 31.91
N LEU A 10 -10.79 7.39 31.07
CA LEU A 10 -9.99 8.54 30.68
C LEU A 10 -10.74 9.47 29.72
N LEU A 11 -11.53 8.93 28.79
CA LEU A 11 -12.42 9.73 27.94
C LEU A 11 -13.54 10.39 28.75
N GLN A 12 -14.17 9.64 29.66
CA GLN A 12 -15.19 10.17 30.57
C GLN A 12 -14.65 11.33 31.40
N LEU A 13 -13.41 11.22 31.89
CA LEU A 13 -12.74 12.29 32.63
C LEU A 13 -12.51 13.53 31.76
N TYR A 14 -12.04 13.37 30.52
CA TYR A 14 -11.85 14.50 29.59
C TYR A 14 -13.17 15.22 29.29
N VAL A 15 -14.24 14.48 29.00
CA VAL A 15 -15.56 15.06 28.77
C VAL A 15 -16.07 15.78 30.02
N ALA A 16 -15.93 15.16 31.20
CA ALA A 16 -16.35 15.78 32.47
C ALA A 16 -15.57 17.06 32.80
N GLN A 17 -14.33 17.20 32.33
CA GLN A 17 -13.50 18.39 32.47
C GLN A 17 -13.72 19.43 31.37
N GLY A 18 -14.64 19.19 30.43
CA GLY A 18 -14.90 20.09 29.30
C GLY A 18 -13.77 20.10 28.26
N VAL A 19 -12.90 19.09 28.25
CA VAL A 19 -11.84 18.96 27.26
C VAL A 19 -12.42 18.40 25.96
N ALA A 20 -12.31 19.17 24.88
CA ALA A 20 -12.73 18.73 23.56
C ALA A 20 -11.91 17.51 23.10
N LEU A 21 -12.60 16.48 22.63
CA LEU A 21 -11.94 15.28 22.11
C LEU A 21 -11.36 15.56 20.71
N PRO A 22 -10.05 15.33 20.47
CA PRO A 22 -9.43 15.67 19.19
C PRO A 22 -10.00 14.84 18.03
N SER A 23 -10.35 15.50 16.92
CA SER A 23 -10.86 14.84 15.69
C SER A 23 -9.86 13.88 15.05
N SER A 24 -8.56 14.10 15.26
CA SER A 24 -7.48 13.23 14.80
C SER A 24 -7.56 11.81 15.38
N TRP A 25 -8.26 11.60 16.50
CA TRP A 25 -8.43 10.29 17.12
C TRP A 25 -9.53 9.44 16.47
N ALA A 26 -10.34 10.01 15.58
CA ALA A 26 -11.48 9.32 14.99
C ALA A 26 -11.10 8.01 14.29
N LYS A 27 -9.91 7.95 13.65
CA LYS A 27 -9.41 6.71 13.01
C LYS A 27 -9.12 5.61 14.03
N ASP A 28 -8.61 5.96 15.20
CA ASP A 28 -8.26 4.99 16.24
C ASP A 28 -9.52 4.44 16.92
N PHE A 29 -10.59 5.23 17.03
CA PHE A 29 -11.87 4.81 17.61
C PHE A 29 -12.79 4.08 16.64
N ARG A 30 -12.63 4.23 15.31
CA ARG A 30 -13.37 3.47 14.29
C ARG A 30 -13.19 1.95 14.41
N TYR A 31 -12.02 1.52 14.85
CA TYR A 31 -11.67 0.10 15.01
C TYR A 31 -11.48 -0.28 16.49
N GLY A 32 -11.94 0.58 17.40
CA GLY A 32 -11.84 0.40 18.85
C GLY A 32 -12.93 -0.51 19.42
N LYS A 33 -12.91 -0.71 20.74
CA LYS A 33 -14.02 -1.38 21.44
C LYS A 33 -15.31 -0.56 21.28
N LYS A 34 -16.45 -1.24 21.12
CA LYS A 34 -17.75 -0.62 20.81
C LYS A 34 -18.14 0.49 21.77
N ASP A 35 -17.98 0.25 23.07
CA ASP A 35 -18.26 1.19 24.16
C ASP A 35 -17.40 2.47 24.08
N LEU A 36 -16.13 2.33 23.71
CA LEU A 36 -15.22 3.47 23.51
C LEU A 36 -15.56 4.29 22.27
N ALA A 37 -15.90 3.62 21.17
CA ALA A 37 -16.24 4.26 19.91
C ALA A 37 -17.54 5.07 20.05
N GLU A 38 -18.57 4.46 20.63
CA GLU A 38 -19.87 5.10 20.87
C GLU A 38 -19.74 6.33 21.77
N PHE A 39 -19.00 6.21 22.88
CA PHE A 39 -18.74 7.34 23.79
C PHE A 39 -17.96 8.47 23.10
N TYR A 40 -16.92 8.15 22.33
CA TYR A 40 -16.12 9.16 21.63
C TYR A 40 -16.96 9.94 20.60
N PHE A 41 -17.71 9.25 19.73
CA PHE A 41 -18.49 9.91 18.69
C PHE A 41 -19.70 10.69 19.23
N GLN A 42 -20.25 10.30 20.39
CA GLN A 42 -21.28 11.08 21.07
C GLN A 42 -20.77 12.44 21.59
N HIS A 43 -19.49 12.53 21.97
CA HIS A 43 -18.90 13.70 22.63
C HIS A 43 -17.88 14.48 21.78
N ALA A 44 -17.70 14.11 20.51
CA ALA A 44 -16.82 14.79 19.55
C ALA A 44 -17.59 15.23 18.28
N PRO A 45 -18.65 16.06 18.38
CA PRO A 45 -19.57 16.34 17.27
C PRO A 45 -18.92 17.08 16.10
N GLU A 46 -17.79 17.77 16.31
CA GLU A 46 -17.01 18.39 15.23
C GLU A 46 -16.41 17.37 14.25
N THR A 47 -16.36 16.10 14.64
CA THR A 47 -16.01 14.99 13.73
C THR A 47 -17.14 14.61 12.76
N ASN A 48 -18.37 15.10 12.98
CA ASN A 48 -19.53 14.76 12.14
C ASN A 48 -19.52 15.44 10.76
N ASN A 49 -18.69 16.49 10.56
CA ASN A 49 -18.48 17.09 9.22
C ASN A 49 -17.54 16.25 8.33
N VAL A 50 -16.80 15.31 8.91
CA VAL A 50 -16.21 14.19 8.16
C VAL A 50 -17.15 13.03 8.37
N VAL A 51 -18.31 13.05 7.70
CA VAL A 51 -19.38 12.04 7.73
C VAL A 51 -19.01 10.97 8.75
N ALA A 52 -19.35 11.19 10.03
CA ALA A 52 -19.49 10.04 10.92
C ALA A 52 -20.30 9.08 10.06
N PRO A 53 -19.82 7.86 9.77
CA PRO A 53 -20.62 6.97 8.96
C PRO A 53 -21.93 6.94 9.72
N SER A 54 -22.92 7.61 9.14
CA SER A 54 -24.28 7.26 9.32
C SER A 54 -24.17 5.77 9.09
N PHE A 55 -24.34 4.99 10.14
CA PHE A 55 -24.73 3.62 9.99
C PHE A 55 -26.26 3.67 9.89
N PRO A 56 -26.91 4.17 8.81
CA PRO A 56 -28.31 3.83 8.59
C PRO A 56 -28.40 2.44 7.94
N PHE A 57 -27.27 1.72 7.81
CA PHE A 57 -27.23 0.34 7.39
C PHE A 57 -26.52 -0.49 8.46
N GLN A 58 -27.25 -0.80 9.53
CA GLN A 58 -27.15 -2.16 10.07
C GLN A 58 -27.55 -3.09 8.91
N TYR A 59 -26.58 -3.48 8.07
CA TYR A 59 -26.74 -4.67 7.25
C TYR A 59 -26.80 -5.82 8.24
N TYR A 60 -28.00 -6.26 8.59
CA TYR A 60 -28.26 -7.25 9.62
C TYR A 60 -27.51 -8.59 9.43
N GLY A 61 -26.77 -8.82 8.33
CA GLY A 61 -25.91 -9.98 8.12
C GLY A 61 -24.40 -9.67 7.93
N LEU A 62 -23.98 -8.41 7.85
CA LEU A 62 -22.60 -8.07 7.52
C LEU A 62 -21.66 -8.20 8.74
N ASP A 63 -22.13 -7.77 9.92
CA ASP A 63 -21.44 -8.03 11.19
C ASP A 63 -21.40 -9.53 11.51
N GLU A 64 -22.42 -10.27 11.08
CA GLU A 64 -22.50 -11.71 11.24
C GLU A 64 -21.47 -12.42 10.35
N ILE A 65 -21.31 -12.00 9.08
CA ILE A 65 -20.25 -12.51 8.20
C ILE A 65 -18.87 -12.17 8.75
N GLN A 66 -18.64 -10.94 9.23
CA GLN A 66 -17.36 -10.59 9.82
C GLN A 66 -17.03 -11.46 11.03
N ARG A 67 -18.02 -11.73 11.88
CA ARG A 67 -17.85 -12.63 13.03
C ARG A 67 -17.60 -14.07 12.59
N ALA A 68 -18.38 -14.59 11.64
CA ALA A 68 -18.18 -15.93 11.09
C ALA A 68 -16.79 -16.09 10.46
N LEU A 69 -16.31 -15.08 9.72
CA LEU A 69 -14.95 -15.06 9.19
C LEU A 69 -13.93 -15.10 10.33
N TRP A 70 -14.11 -14.28 11.37
CA TRP A 70 -13.23 -14.24 12.55
C TRP A 70 -13.17 -15.57 13.29
N ASP A 71 -14.31 -16.24 13.43
CA ASP A 71 -14.43 -17.55 14.08
C ASP A 71 -14.03 -18.72 13.16
N GLU A 72 -13.60 -18.42 11.92
CA GLU A 72 -13.34 -19.39 10.84
C GLU A 72 -14.53 -20.31 10.50
N ASP A 73 -15.77 -19.89 10.77
CA ASP A 73 -17.00 -20.60 10.40
C ASP A 73 -17.36 -20.31 8.93
N LEU A 74 -16.57 -20.91 8.02
CA LEU A 74 -16.70 -20.71 6.57
C LEU A 74 -18.01 -21.30 6.01
N ASP A 75 -18.57 -22.30 6.69
CA ASP A 75 -19.88 -22.88 6.34
C ASP A 75 -20.99 -21.87 6.58
N LEU A 76 -20.96 -21.16 7.72
CA LEU A 76 -21.89 -20.07 8.00
C LEU A 76 -21.74 -18.93 7.00
N VAL A 77 -20.51 -18.53 6.65
CA VAL A 77 -20.27 -17.50 5.60
C VAL A 77 -20.93 -17.92 4.28
N SER A 78 -20.72 -19.18 3.87
CA SER A 78 -21.29 -19.72 2.63
C SER A 78 -22.82 -19.77 2.66
N GLN A 79 -23.42 -20.14 3.80
CA GLN A 79 -24.87 -20.14 4.00
C GLN A 79 -25.45 -18.72 3.94
N LEU A 80 -24.80 -17.76 4.59
CA LEU A 80 -25.23 -16.35 4.59
C LEU A 80 -25.18 -15.77 3.17
N TRP A 81 -24.10 -16.00 2.43
CA TRP A 81 -23.99 -15.57 1.03
C TRP A 81 -24.95 -16.28 0.07
N THR A 82 -25.33 -17.52 0.36
CA THR A 82 -26.35 -18.23 -0.44
C THR A 82 -27.72 -17.58 -0.26
N ARG A 83 -28.03 -17.13 0.96
CA ARG A 83 -29.29 -16.45 1.28
C ARG A 83 -29.29 -14.99 0.82
N GLN A 84 -28.16 -14.31 0.92
CA GLN A 84 -28.00 -12.88 0.62
C GLN A 84 -26.66 -12.63 -0.10
N PRO A 85 -26.60 -12.83 -1.43
CA PRO A 85 -25.39 -12.62 -2.23
C PRO A 85 -24.84 -11.19 -2.16
N GLU A 86 -25.70 -10.20 -1.92
CA GLU A 86 -25.36 -8.78 -1.74
C GLU A 86 -24.42 -8.50 -0.57
N LEU A 87 -24.28 -9.44 0.37
CA LEU A 87 -23.34 -9.33 1.48
C LEU A 87 -21.88 -9.64 1.08
N ARG A 88 -21.62 -10.00 -0.18
CA ARG A 88 -20.27 -10.14 -0.75
C ARG A 88 -19.65 -8.76 -1.00
N HIS A 89 -19.24 -8.10 0.07
CA HIS A 89 -18.68 -6.77 -0.02
C HIS A 89 -17.16 -6.78 -0.05
N ASP A 90 -16.57 -6.02 -0.97
CA ASP A 90 -15.12 -5.91 -1.17
C ASP A 90 -14.29 -5.60 0.09
N TYR A 91 -14.85 -4.87 1.07
CA TYR A 91 -14.11 -4.53 2.30
C TYR A 91 -13.87 -5.76 3.19
N LEU A 92 -14.59 -6.87 3.00
CA LEU A 92 -14.37 -8.11 3.76
C LEU A 92 -12.95 -8.65 3.58
N LEU A 93 -12.35 -8.45 2.40
CA LEU A 93 -10.97 -8.85 2.12
C LEU A 93 -9.98 -8.07 2.99
N GLU A 94 -10.21 -6.76 3.16
CA GLU A 94 -9.43 -5.93 4.08
C GLU A 94 -9.56 -6.43 5.53
N VAL A 95 -10.77 -6.73 5.99
CA VAL A 95 -11.01 -7.24 7.35
C VAL A 95 -10.21 -8.50 7.62
N VAL A 96 -10.23 -9.45 6.69
CA VAL A 96 -9.50 -10.72 6.84
C VAL A 96 -7.99 -10.49 6.85
N VAL A 97 -7.46 -9.64 5.98
CA VAL A 97 -6.01 -9.39 5.88
C VAL A 97 -5.48 -8.60 7.07
N CYS A 98 -6.21 -7.59 7.54
CA CYS A 98 -5.79 -6.76 8.67
C CYS A 98 -5.96 -7.47 10.02
N ASN A 99 -7.13 -8.04 10.25
CA ASN A 99 -7.59 -8.37 11.60
C ASN A 99 -7.53 -9.87 11.89
N ASN A 100 -8.10 -10.68 10.99
CA ASN A 100 -8.22 -12.13 11.20
C ASN A 100 -6.89 -12.87 10.93
N GLN A 101 -6.20 -12.49 9.86
CA GLN A 101 -4.96 -13.13 9.39
C GLN A 101 -5.13 -14.63 9.07
N SER A 102 -6.36 -15.09 8.80
CA SER A 102 -6.68 -16.49 8.46
C SER A 102 -6.51 -16.78 6.95
N PRO A 103 -5.56 -17.64 6.55
CA PRO A 103 -5.37 -18.02 5.16
C PRO A 103 -6.60 -18.68 4.53
N LYS A 104 -7.39 -19.43 5.31
CA LYS A 104 -8.60 -20.11 4.80
C LYS A 104 -9.70 -19.11 4.48
N ALA A 105 -9.95 -18.18 5.39
CA ALA A 105 -10.91 -17.10 5.15
C ALA A 105 -10.48 -16.25 3.95
N LEU A 106 -9.19 -15.96 3.81
CA LEU A 106 -8.64 -15.26 2.66
C LEU A 106 -8.93 -16.00 1.36
N THR A 107 -8.60 -17.29 1.28
CA THR A 107 -8.87 -18.11 0.09
C THR A 107 -10.36 -18.13 -0.26
N LEU A 108 -11.25 -18.33 0.73
CA LEU A 108 -12.70 -18.31 0.51
C LEU A 108 -13.15 -16.98 -0.12
N LEU A 109 -12.71 -15.84 0.42
CA LEU A 109 -13.09 -14.53 -0.11
C LEU A 109 -12.61 -14.34 -1.56
N LEU A 110 -11.38 -14.76 -1.85
CA LEU A 110 -10.77 -14.63 -3.18
C LEU A 110 -11.46 -15.54 -4.20
N GLU A 111 -11.78 -16.78 -3.84
CA GLU A 111 -12.54 -17.72 -4.69
C GLU A 111 -13.97 -17.21 -4.98
N ALA A 112 -14.56 -16.50 -4.02
CA ALA A 112 -15.87 -15.86 -4.19
C ALA A 112 -15.80 -14.54 -4.99
N GLY A 113 -14.62 -14.10 -5.44
CA GLY A 113 -14.41 -12.86 -6.17
C GLY A 113 -14.63 -11.60 -5.32
N VAL A 114 -14.45 -11.69 -4.00
CA VAL A 114 -14.67 -10.60 -3.06
C VAL A 114 -13.39 -9.79 -2.85
N GLY A 115 -13.47 -8.48 -3.09
CA GLY A 115 -12.39 -7.54 -2.78
C GLY A 115 -11.46 -7.22 -3.94
N GLN A 116 -10.48 -6.37 -3.64
CA GLN A 116 -9.49 -5.86 -4.59
C GLN A 116 -8.09 -6.26 -4.14
N PRO A 117 -7.54 -7.41 -4.61
CA PRO A 117 -6.30 -7.98 -4.09
C PRO A 117 -5.11 -7.01 -4.11
N ARG A 118 -4.93 -6.24 -5.19
CA ARG A 118 -3.84 -5.27 -5.32
C ARG A 118 -3.90 -4.16 -4.28
N THR A 119 -5.08 -3.58 -4.08
CA THR A 119 -5.29 -2.52 -3.08
C THR A 119 -4.99 -3.05 -1.68
N VAL A 120 -5.59 -4.19 -1.33
CA VAL A 120 -5.41 -4.80 -0.01
C VAL A 120 -3.95 -5.23 0.24
N ALA A 121 -3.25 -5.73 -0.79
CA ALA A 121 -1.84 -6.09 -0.69
C ALA A 121 -0.95 -4.89 -0.29
N VAL A 122 -1.16 -3.74 -0.93
CA VAL A 122 -0.33 -2.55 -0.73
C VAL A 122 -0.67 -1.84 0.59
N GLU A 123 -1.94 -1.80 0.97
CA GLU A 123 -2.40 -1.00 2.11
C GLU A 123 -2.42 -1.79 3.43
N ASN A 124 -2.82 -3.07 3.36
CA ASN A 124 -3.23 -3.83 4.53
C ASN A 124 -2.26 -4.97 4.91
N ILE A 125 -1.47 -5.55 3.98
CA ILE A 125 -0.56 -6.66 4.32
C ILE A 125 0.49 -6.24 5.35
N HIS A 126 0.44 -6.86 6.53
CA HIS A 126 1.35 -6.60 7.62
C HIS A 126 2.62 -7.46 7.52
N ARG A 127 3.70 -7.05 8.23
CA ARG A 127 5.00 -7.73 8.19
C ARG A 127 5.00 -9.20 8.60
N ARG A 128 3.97 -9.65 9.32
CA ARG A 128 3.83 -11.03 9.81
C ARG A 128 2.96 -11.90 8.90
N SER A 129 2.32 -11.31 7.90
CA SER A 129 1.32 -11.96 7.04
C SER A 129 1.96 -12.63 5.81
N PHE A 130 3.09 -13.32 5.98
CA PHE A 130 3.82 -13.91 4.85
C PHE A 130 3.01 -14.98 4.11
N GLU A 131 2.24 -15.81 4.83
CA GLU A 131 1.36 -16.79 4.18
C GLU A 131 0.22 -16.11 3.40
N MET A 132 -0.38 -15.06 3.95
CA MET A 132 -1.40 -14.27 3.24
C MET A 132 -0.83 -13.66 1.96
N MET A 133 0.41 -13.17 2.03
CA MET A 133 1.11 -12.61 0.88
C MET A 133 1.35 -13.65 -0.22
N LYS A 134 1.71 -14.89 0.12
CA LYS A 134 1.87 -15.97 -0.86
C LYS A 134 0.56 -16.31 -1.57
N ILE A 135 -0.57 -16.15 -0.90
CA ILE A 135 -1.91 -16.38 -1.48
C ILE A 135 -2.33 -15.19 -2.34
N LEU A 136 -2.14 -13.96 -1.88
CA LEU A 136 -2.57 -12.74 -2.57
C LEU A 136 -1.72 -12.40 -3.80
N LEU A 137 -0.41 -12.61 -3.72
CA LEU A 137 0.52 -12.16 -4.75
C LEU A 137 0.18 -12.69 -6.15
N PRO A 138 -0.09 -14.00 -6.37
CA PRO A 138 -0.47 -14.49 -7.70
C PRO A 138 -1.73 -13.83 -8.27
N LEU A 139 -2.70 -13.50 -7.41
CA LEU A 139 -3.95 -12.84 -7.83
C LEU A 139 -3.79 -11.35 -8.11
N CYS A 140 -2.68 -10.76 -7.66
CA CYS A 140 -2.33 -9.38 -7.98
C CYS A 140 -1.67 -9.24 -9.36
N LEU A 141 -1.30 -10.34 -10.02
CA LEU A 141 -0.40 -10.33 -11.18
C LEU A 141 -1.08 -11.00 -12.39
N PRO A 142 -1.99 -10.28 -13.09
CA PRO A 142 -2.57 -10.79 -14.34
C PRO A 142 -1.46 -11.18 -15.33
N PRO A 143 -1.56 -12.35 -15.99
CA PRO A 143 -0.47 -12.88 -16.82
C PRO A 143 -0.20 -12.06 -18.09
N ASN A 144 -1.15 -11.21 -18.49
CA ASN A 144 -1.10 -10.52 -19.78
C ASN A 144 -0.44 -9.14 -19.72
N ASP A 145 -0.05 -8.65 -18.53
CA ASP A 145 0.54 -7.32 -18.37
C ASP A 145 1.75 -7.32 -17.41
N PRO A 146 2.90 -7.86 -17.85
CA PRO A 146 4.07 -7.97 -16.99
C PRO A 146 4.69 -6.62 -16.63
N MET A 147 4.47 -5.58 -17.43
CA MET A 147 4.99 -4.24 -17.15
C MET A 147 4.16 -3.55 -16.06
N ASP A 148 2.83 -3.59 -16.15
CA ASP A 148 1.96 -3.07 -15.09
C ASP A 148 2.15 -3.83 -13.77
N ASN A 149 2.32 -5.16 -13.85
CA ASN A 149 2.71 -6.00 -12.72
C ASN A 149 4.02 -5.53 -12.07
N LEU A 150 5.05 -5.23 -12.87
CA LEU A 150 6.32 -4.74 -12.36
C LEU A 150 6.16 -3.37 -11.67
N ILE A 151 5.39 -2.44 -12.27
CA ILE A 151 5.07 -1.15 -11.65
C ILE A 151 4.42 -1.37 -10.28
N PHE A 152 3.38 -2.19 -10.22
CA PHE A 152 2.67 -2.52 -8.99
C PHE A 152 3.62 -3.07 -7.91
N LEU A 153 4.51 -4.02 -8.26
CA LEU A 153 5.45 -4.62 -7.32
C LEU A 153 6.48 -3.61 -6.80
N VAL A 154 7.01 -2.75 -7.66
CA VAL A 154 7.93 -1.67 -7.27
C VAL A 154 7.27 -0.72 -6.28
N GLU A 155 6.03 -0.31 -6.55
CA GLU A 155 5.27 0.55 -5.64
C GLU A 155 4.99 -0.13 -4.31
N TRP A 156 4.65 -1.43 -4.34
CA TRP A 156 4.43 -2.21 -3.14
C TRP A 156 5.70 -2.30 -2.28
N VAL A 157 6.84 -2.67 -2.87
CA VAL A 157 8.13 -2.71 -2.16
C VAL A 157 8.48 -1.33 -1.62
N HIS A 158 8.34 -0.26 -2.41
CA HIS A 158 8.65 1.09 -1.96
C HIS A 158 7.80 1.50 -0.75
N LYS A 159 6.49 1.24 -0.77
CA LYS A 159 5.55 1.62 0.32
C LYS A 159 5.75 0.78 1.58
N ARG A 160 6.12 -0.51 1.48
CA ARG A 160 6.05 -1.46 2.61
C ARG A 160 7.37 -2.09 3.04
N SER A 161 8.46 -1.96 2.26
CA SER A 161 9.73 -2.66 2.53
C SER A 161 10.32 -2.39 3.91
N SER A 162 10.14 -1.17 4.44
CA SER A 162 10.57 -0.78 5.80
C SER A 162 9.98 -1.69 6.88
N SER A 163 8.77 -2.22 6.68
CA SER A 163 8.09 -3.12 7.61
C SER A 163 8.47 -4.59 7.44
N TYR A 164 8.92 -5.01 6.24
CA TYR A 164 9.11 -6.43 5.90
C TYR A 164 10.38 -7.05 6.47
N THR A 165 10.31 -8.36 6.72
CA THR A 165 11.45 -9.21 7.03
C THR A 165 12.09 -9.73 5.73
N LYS A 166 13.12 -10.58 5.85
CA LYS A 166 13.85 -11.13 4.70
C LYS A 166 12.94 -11.89 3.72
N SER A 167 12.09 -12.79 4.21
CA SER A 167 11.32 -13.70 3.35
C SER A 167 10.30 -13.00 2.45
N PRO A 168 9.46 -12.07 2.94
CA PRO A 168 8.58 -11.26 2.07
C PRO A 168 9.33 -10.48 1.00
N LEU A 169 10.49 -9.92 1.34
CA LEU A 169 11.29 -9.15 0.38
C LEU A 169 11.94 -10.06 -0.68
N LEU A 170 12.40 -11.25 -0.31
CA LEU A 170 12.89 -12.23 -1.27
C LEU A 170 11.80 -12.71 -2.21
N LEU A 171 10.57 -12.89 -1.71
CA LEU A 171 9.42 -13.23 -2.54
C LEU A 171 9.14 -12.12 -3.56
N LEU A 172 9.05 -10.86 -3.13
CA LEU A 172 8.84 -9.73 -4.05
C LEU A 172 9.99 -9.55 -5.02
N LYS A 173 11.24 -9.72 -4.56
CA LYS A 173 12.43 -9.65 -5.43
C LYS A 173 12.35 -10.69 -6.55
N ALA A 174 12.08 -11.95 -6.20
CA ALA A 174 11.97 -13.03 -7.19
C ALA A 174 10.86 -12.74 -8.20
N GLU A 175 9.70 -12.27 -7.72
CA GLU A 175 8.57 -11.95 -8.59
C GLU A 175 8.86 -10.74 -9.50
N MET A 176 9.45 -9.66 -8.97
CA MET A 176 9.85 -8.51 -9.78
C MET A 176 10.86 -8.90 -10.86
N MET A 177 11.80 -9.81 -10.57
CA MET A 177 12.71 -10.34 -11.57
C MET A 177 11.97 -11.13 -12.65
N ALA A 178 10.99 -11.97 -12.27
CA ALA A 178 10.19 -12.74 -13.21
C ALA A 178 9.37 -11.82 -14.13
N GLN A 179 8.70 -10.81 -13.58
CA GLN A 179 7.92 -9.82 -14.35
C GLN A 179 8.82 -8.98 -15.26
N ALA A 180 10.00 -8.56 -14.78
CA ALA A 180 10.97 -7.84 -15.60
C ALA A 180 11.50 -8.70 -16.76
N THR A 181 11.72 -10.00 -16.54
CA THR A 181 12.09 -10.93 -17.60
C THR A 181 10.95 -11.13 -18.59
N ALA A 182 9.71 -11.32 -18.11
CA ALA A 182 8.54 -11.48 -18.97
C ALA A 182 8.25 -10.23 -19.81
N ALA A 183 8.56 -9.03 -19.30
CA ALA A 183 8.47 -7.78 -20.03
C ALA A 183 9.72 -7.43 -20.86
N ASN A 184 10.70 -8.33 -20.97
CA ASN A 184 11.98 -8.12 -21.66
C ASN A 184 12.79 -6.90 -21.17
N CYS A 185 12.62 -6.46 -19.92
CA CYS A 185 13.33 -5.33 -19.33
C CYS A 185 14.37 -5.72 -18.25
N ARG A 186 14.49 -7.01 -17.91
CA ARG A 186 15.46 -7.48 -16.89
C ARG A 186 16.91 -7.05 -17.16
N TYR A 187 17.32 -7.04 -18.42
CA TYR A 187 18.69 -6.72 -18.85
C TYR A 187 18.78 -5.38 -19.56
N ILE A 188 17.82 -4.47 -19.31
CA ILE A 188 17.78 -3.18 -20.01
C ILE A 188 19.00 -2.29 -19.70
N HIS A 189 19.68 -2.56 -18.59
CA HIS A 189 20.89 -1.86 -18.18
C HIS A 189 22.17 -2.45 -18.78
N ALA A 190 22.10 -3.57 -19.53
CA ALA A 190 23.28 -4.23 -20.05
C ALA A 190 24.06 -3.30 -21.01
N GLY A 191 25.37 -3.16 -20.78
CA GLY A 191 26.24 -2.25 -21.52
C GLY A 191 26.12 -0.77 -21.12
N THR A 192 25.32 -0.45 -20.10
CA THR A 192 25.22 0.92 -19.56
C THR A 192 26.18 1.13 -18.38
N GLU A 193 26.43 2.38 -18.02
CA GLU A 193 27.30 2.74 -16.89
C GLU A 193 26.76 2.27 -15.53
N ILE A 194 25.46 1.98 -15.45
CA ILE A 194 24.79 1.50 -14.23
C ILE A 194 24.57 -0.01 -14.18
N GLU A 195 25.04 -0.79 -15.18
CA GLU A 195 24.88 -2.25 -15.18
C GLU A 195 25.42 -2.88 -13.88
N ALA A 196 26.69 -2.63 -13.56
CA ALA A 196 27.33 -3.17 -12.38
C ALA A 196 26.67 -2.71 -11.07
N LEU A 197 26.21 -1.45 -11.03
CA LEU A 197 25.52 -0.88 -9.87
C LEU A 197 24.16 -1.54 -9.65
N THR A 198 23.35 -1.65 -10.71
CA THR A 198 22.01 -2.24 -10.66
C THR A 198 22.05 -3.73 -10.34
N GLU A 199 23.01 -4.49 -10.88
CA GLU A 199 23.24 -5.89 -10.50
C GLU A 199 23.66 -6.00 -9.02
N ALA A 200 24.57 -5.14 -8.55
CA ALA A 200 24.99 -5.14 -7.15
C ALA A 200 23.86 -4.75 -6.18
N LEU A 201 22.94 -3.86 -6.59
CA LEU A 201 21.74 -3.50 -5.82
C LEU A 201 20.77 -4.68 -5.75
N LEU A 202 20.55 -5.35 -6.88
CA LEU A 202 19.71 -6.53 -6.93
C LEU A 202 20.29 -7.64 -6.07
N GLU A 203 21.58 -7.96 -6.22
CA GLU A 203 22.27 -9.01 -5.45
C GLU A 203 22.15 -8.76 -3.94
N ARG A 204 22.51 -7.55 -3.48
CA ARG A 204 22.48 -7.19 -2.06
C ARG A 204 21.05 -6.97 -1.54
N GLY A 205 20.07 -6.74 -2.40
CA GLY A 205 18.67 -6.55 -2.04
C GLY A 205 18.12 -7.71 -1.20
N ALA A 206 17.54 -7.38 -0.03
CA ALA A 206 17.09 -8.34 1.00
C ALA A 206 18.19 -9.23 1.61
N THR A 207 19.46 -8.83 1.52
CA THR A 207 20.55 -9.44 2.29
C THR A 207 20.90 -8.59 3.52
N THR A 208 21.54 -9.21 4.51
CA THR A 208 22.06 -8.54 5.72
C THR A 208 23.52 -8.19 5.46
N SER A 209 23.89 -6.92 5.52
CA SER A 209 25.26 -6.48 5.27
C SER A 209 26.15 -6.65 6.51
N GLY A 210 27.14 -7.56 6.43
CA GLY A 210 28.32 -7.59 7.31
C GLY A 210 28.09 -7.96 8.79
N MET A 211 29.13 -8.48 9.44
CA MET A 211 29.12 -9.04 10.81
C MET A 211 28.69 -8.06 11.93
N GLN A 212 28.46 -6.78 11.65
CA GLN A 212 28.12 -5.77 12.65
C GLN A 212 26.79 -5.02 12.41
N GLN A 213 26.07 -5.24 11.29
CA GLN A 213 24.78 -4.58 11.05
C GLN A 213 23.68 -5.57 10.70
N ARG A 214 22.77 -5.77 11.65
CA ARG A 214 21.52 -6.56 11.53
C ARG A 214 20.46 -5.86 10.65
N ALA A 215 20.86 -4.99 9.72
CA ALA A 215 19.94 -4.24 8.88
C ALA A 215 19.82 -4.92 7.50
N LEU A 216 18.60 -5.24 7.10
CA LEU A 216 18.30 -5.71 5.75
C LEU A 216 18.47 -4.54 4.78
N PHE A 217 19.21 -4.76 3.68
CA PHE A 217 19.30 -3.78 2.59
C PHE A 217 18.01 -3.80 1.78
N LYS A 218 17.03 -3.04 2.27
CA LYS A 218 15.65 -3.02 1.77
C LYS A 218 15.47 -2.15 0.53
N SER A 219 16.18 -1.03 0.49
CA SER A 219 16.10 -0.07 -0.62
C SER A 219 16.65 -0.63 -1.92
N GLY A 220 17.64 -1.54 -1.88
CA GLY A 220 18.24 -2.09 -3.10
C GLY A 220 17.27 -2.72 -4.08
N ILE A 221 16.22 -3.40 -3.59
CA ILE A 221 15.19 -4.00 -4.45
C ILE A 221 14.32 -2.91 -5.09
N ALA A 222 13.94 -1.89 -4.30
CA ALA A 222 13.13 -0.78 -4.79
C ALA A 222 13.91 0.04 -5.82
N ASP A 223 15.17 0.38 -5.52
CA ASP A 223 16.04 1.18 -6.38
C ASP A 223 16.35 0.45 -7.69
N TRP A 224 16.63 -0.86 -7.65
CA TRP A 224 16.79 -1.67 -8.86
C TRP A 224 15.51 -1.68 -9.71
N GLY A 225 14.35 -1.87 -9.08
CA GLY A 225 13.06 -1.86 -9.78
C GLY A 225 12.74 -0.50 -10.39
N LEU A 226 12.97 0.59 -9.66
CA LEU A 226 12.79 1.97 -10.15
C LEU A 226 13.73 2.28 -11.32
N ALA A 227 15.01 1.89 -11.24
CA ALA A 227 15.94 2.05 -12.35
C ALA A 227 15.45 1.32 -13.59
N THR A 228 15.00 0.07 -13.44
CA THR A 228 14.48 -0.75 -14.55
C THR A 228 13.26 -0.10 -15.21
N LEU A 229 12.31 0.40 -14.43
CA LEU A 229 11.14 1.12 -14.95
C LEU A 229 11.55 2.43 -15.65
N LEU A 230 12.41 3.23 -15.02
CA LEU A 230 12.88 4.50 -15.58
C LEU A 230 13.53 4.29 -16.95
N VAL A 231 14.53 3.41 -17.04
CA VAL A 231 15.23 3.14 -18.32
C VAL A 231 14.28 2.55 -19.37
N HIS A 232 13.31 1.72 -18.97
CA HIS A 232 12.30 1.22 -19.89
C HIS A 232 11.45 2.35 -20.47
N PHE A 233 10.84 3.18 -19.62
CA PHE A 233 9.94 4.22 -20.09
C PHE A 233 10.68 5.37 -20.80
N LEU A 234 11.96 5.59 -20.49
CA LEU A 234 12.85 6.47 -21.26
C LEU A 234 13.06 5.97 -22.69
N SER A 235 13.24 4.66 -22.88
CA SER A 235 13.48 4.08 -24.22
C SER A 235 12.22 3.94 -25.08
N VAL A 236 11.02 3.94 -24.46
CA VAL A 236 9.74 3.88 -25.17
C VAL A 236 9.24 5.27 -25.58
N ASP A 237 9.01 6.17 -24.61
CA ASP A 237 8.51 7.53 -24.86
C ASP A 237 8.70 8.41 -23.62
N ALA A 238 9.90 8.97 -23.47
CA ALA A 238 10.26 9.77 -22.31
C ALA A 238 9.32 10.97 -22.07
N THR A 239 8.82 11.60 -23.15
CA THR A 239 7.98 12.81 -23.06
C THR A 239 6.59 12.46 -22.54
N LYS A 240 5.99 11.37 -23.03
CA LYS A 240 4.68 10.90 -22.55
C LYS A 240 4.69 10.51 -21.08
N TYR A 241 5.81 10.01 -20.57
CA TYR A 241 5.93 9.49 -19.21
C TYR A 241 6.68 10.41 -18.23
N VAL A 242 7.03 11.63 -18.64
CA VAL A 242 7.89 12.55 -17.84
C VAL A 242 7.41 12.74 -16.40
N GLU A 243 6.11 12.87 -16.16
CA GLU A 243 5.56 13.01 -14.80
C GLU A 243 5.85 11.77 -13.93
N LYS A 244 5.60 10.57 -14.47
CA LYS A 244 5.89 9.31 -13.78
C LYS A 244 7.38 9.12 -13.56
N LEU A 245 8.20 9.45 -14.57
CA LEU A 245 9.66 9.36 -14.49
C LEU A 245 10.20 10.26 -13.37
N LEU A 246 9.77 11.53 -13.30
CA LEU A 246 10.16 12.44 -12.23
C LEU A 246 9.69 11.95 -10.84
N ALA A 247 8.47 11.40 -10.75
CA ALA A 247 7.95 10.84 -9.51
C ALA A 247 8.77 9.63 -9.03
N TRP A 248 9.16 8.73 -9.94
CA TRP A 248 10.00 7.58 -9.62
C TRP A 248 11.43 7.98 -9.27
N LEU A 249 12.01 8.93 -9.99
CA LEU A 249 13.36 9.43 -9.72
C LEU A 249 13.49 10.04 -8.32
N LYS A 250 12.45 10.73 -7.84
CA LYS A 250 12.38 11.23 -6.46
C LYS A 250 12.40 10.12 -5.41
N ARG A 251 11.93 8.92 -5.75
CA ARG A 251 11.86 7.74 -4.86
C ARG A 251 13.16 6.93 -4.79
N VAL A 252 14.10 7.14 -5.72
CA VAL A 252 15.41 6.45 -5.73
C VAL A 252 16.25 6.94 -4.54
N THR A 253 16.77 6.00 -3.75
CA THR A 253 17.54 6.30 -2.53
C THR A 253 19.05 6.25 -2.74
N ASP A 254 19.55 5.37 -3.60
CA ASP A 254 20.97 5.32 -3.97
C ASP A 254 21.38 6.59 -4.73
N GLY A 255 22.32 7.35 -4.16
CA GLY A 255 22.70 8.66 -4.68
C GLY A 255 23.40 8.60 -6.04
N THR A 256 24.25 7.60 -6.25
CA THR A 256 24.98 7.42 -7.52
C THR A 256 23.98 7.05 -8.63
N LEU A 257 23.10 6.09 -8.36
CA LEU A 257 22.06 5.68 -9.28
C LEU A 257 21.13 6.85 -9.62
N LYS A 258 20.72 7.62 -8.61
CA LYS A 258 19.84 8.78 -8.81
C LYS A 258 20.49 9.85 -9.68
N ALA A 259 21.76 10.18 -9.45
CA ALA A 259 22.48 11.16 -10.24
C ALA A 259 22.58 10.75 -11.72
N TYR A 260 22.88 9.47 -11.97
CA TYR A 260 22.90 8.93 -13.33
C TYR A 260 21.52 9.00 -13.99
N LEU A 261 20.47 8.51 -13.31
CA LEU A 261 19.11 8.50 -13.87
C LEU A 261 18.57 9.91 -14.11
N GLN A 262 18.96 10.88 -13.28
CA GLN A 262 18.66 12.30 -13.49
C GLN A 262 19.32 12.81 -14.78
N HIS A 263 20.60 12.52 -14.97
CA HIS A 263 21.32 12.93 -16.17
C HIS A 263 20.69 12.34 -17.44
N VAL A 264 20.39 11.04 -17.46
CA VAL A 264 19.75 10.39 -18.62
C VAL A 264 18.34 10.96 -18.88
N LEU A 265 17.58 11.30 -17.84
CA LEU A 265 16.27 11.93 -18.00
C LEU A 265 16.37 13.33 -18.63
N GLU A 266 17.36 14.12 -18.23
CA GLU A 266 17.63 15.46 -18.77
C GLU A 266 18.06 15.40 -20.25
N GLU A 267 18.78 14.36 -20.66
CA GLU A 267 19.13 14.15 -22.07
C GLU A 267 17.93 13.71 -22.93
N ALA A 268 17.03 12.91 -22.34
CA ALA A 268 15.89 12.32 -23.05
C ALA A 268 14.66 13.24 -23.15
N VAL A 269 14.56 14.26 -22.28
CA VAL A 269 13.39 15.14 -22.19
C VAL A 269 13.80 16.60 -22.26
N THR A 270 13.11 17.37 -23.11
CA THR A 270 13.36 18.81 -23.24
C THR A 270 13.09 19.56 -21.92
N PRO A 271 13.87 20.61 -21.59
CA PRO A 271 13.65 21.43 -20.40
C PRO A 271 12.21 21.96 -20.28
N ASP A 272 11.58 22.33 -21.42
CA ASP A 272 10.21 22.84 -21.46
C ASP A 272 9.17 21.82 -20.98
N ALA A 273 9.35 20.54 -21.33
CA ALA A 273 8.46 19.47 -20.90
C ALA A 273 8.60 19.18 -19.39
N VAL A 274 9.81 19.28 -18.84
CA VAL A 274 10.06 19.17 -17.39
C VAL A 274 9.42 20.36 -16.66
N ALA A 275 9.65 21.58 -17.15
CA ALA A 275 9.10 22.82 -16.57
C ALA A 275 7.56 22.82 -16.57
N ALA A 276 6.93 22.37 -17.66
CA ALA A 276 5.47 22.26 -17.76
C ALA A 276 4.87 21.32 -16.70
N VAL A 277 5.52 20.18 -16.43
CA VAL A 277 5.07 19.26 -15.38
C VAL A 277 5.27 19.84 -13.98
N GLU A 278 6.38 20.52 -13.73
CA GLU A 278 6.61 21.18 -12.44
C GLU A 278 5.61 22.31 -12.19
N GLU A 279 5.31 23.12 -13.21
CA GLU A 279 4.30 24.18 -13.13
C GLU A 279 2.91 23.60 -12.86
N ALA A 280 2.51 22.55 -13.59
CA ALA A 280 1.23 21.87 -13.35
C ALA A 280 1.13 21.33 -11.91
N HIS A 281 2.21 20.75 -11.38
CA HIS A 281 2.25 20.25 -10.01
C HIS A 281 2.13 21.39 -8.98
N GLN A 282 2.85 22.50 -9.19
CA GLN A 282 2.74 23.68 -8.33
C GLN A 282 1.34 24.30 -8.39
N ALA A 283 0.73 24.38 -9.58
CA ALA A 283 -0.62 24.90 -9.77
C ALA A 283 -1.65 24.03 -9.02
N ALA A 284 -1.54 22.70 -9.13
CA ALA A 284 -2.41 21.76 -8.40
C ALA A 284 -2.25 21.90 -6.88
N LEU A 285 -1.02 22.08 -6.38
CA LEU A 285 -0.79 22.37 -4.97
C LEU A 285 -1.45 23.69 -4.56
N ARG A 286 -1.22 24.78 -5.28
CA ARG A 286 -1.84 26.10 -4.99
C ARG A 286 -3.36 26.00 -4.95
N ALA A 287 -3.98 25.30 -5.90
CA ALA A 287 -5.42 25.07 -5.92
C ALA A 287 -5.91 24.30 -4.68
N LYS A 288 -5.19 23.25 -4.28
CA LYS A 288 -5.51 22.48 -3.06
C LYS A 288 -5.42 23.32 -1.79
N TRP A 289 -4.41 24.19 -1.69
CA TRP A 289 -4.25 25.11 -0.54
C TRP A 289 -5.31 26.21 -0.53
N ALA A 290 -5.68 26.75 -1.69
CA ALA A 290 -6.78 27.71 -1.80
C ALA A 290 -8.10 27.10 -1.31
N MET A 291 -8.43 25.88 -1.74
CA MET A 291 -9.64 25.19 -1.27
C MET A 291 -9.60 24.80 0.22
N ALA A 292 -8.42 24.64 0.81
CA ALA A 292 -8.27 24.36 2.24
C ALA A 292 -8.32 25.62 3.12
N SER A 293 -8.16 26.81 2.53
CA SER A 293 -8.24 28.12 3.21
C SER A 293 -9.67 28.65 3.28
N ASP A 294 -10.60 28.06 2.53
CA ASP A 294 -12.02 28.45 2.45
C ASP A 294 -12.91 27.65 3.43
N TYR A 295 -12.32 26.86 4.34
CA TYR A 295 -12.97 26.11 5.42
C TYR A 295 -12.36 26.47 6.78
#